data_AF-A0A955KLA4-F1
#
_entry.id   AF-A0A955KLA4-F1
#
_cell.length_a   1.000
_cell.length_b   1.000
_cell.length_c   1.000
_cell.angle_alpha   90.00
_cell.angle_beta   90.00
_cell.angle_gamma   90.00
#
_symmetry.space_group_name_H-M   'P 1'
#
loop_
_entity.id
_entity.type
_entity.pdbx_description
1 polymer ?
#
loop_
_entity_poly.entity_id
_entity_poly.type
_entity_poly.pdbx_seq_one_letter_code
_entity_poly.pdbx_strand_id
1 'polypeptide(L)'
;MKKYLSGLTAAFALMPVFAFAQNSNLGYFSSFFRSLSDIINNILVPLVFGLALLTFFWGVLKYFIFSSDDEEKRKEGRQLMLYGIIGFVVMVAIWGIVGVLTNALGIGGNNSVTLPTIPGAR
;
A
#
# COMPACT_ATOMS: atom_id res chain seq x y z
N MET A 1 -2.32 -34.07 -34.87
CA MET A 1 -2.78 -32.68 -34.71
C MET A 1 -4.18 -32.55 -34.08
N LYS A 2 -5.20 -33.29 -34.53
CA LYS A 2 -6.58 -33.19 -33.99
C LYS A 2 -6.73 -33.49 -32.49
N LYS A 3 -5.88 -34.36 -31.92
CA LYS A 3 -5.89 -34.71 -30.47
C LYS A 3 -5.49 -33.54 -29.57
N TYR A 4 -4.54 -32.70 -30.00
CA TYR A 4 -4.13 -31.50 -29.27
C TYR A 4 -5.16 -30.37 -29.42
N LEU A 5 -5.79 -30.28 -30.59
CA LEU A 5 -6.86 -29.31 -30.86
C LEU A 5 -8.10 -29.58 -29.99
N SER A 6 -8.46 -30.85 -29.80
CA SER A 6 -9.58 -31.26 -28.92
C SER A 6 -9.31 -30.97 -27.44
N GLY A 7 -8.06 -31.06 -26.99
CA GLY A 7 -7.68 -30.72 -25.62
C GLY A 7 -7.74 -29.22 -25.35
N LEU A 8 -7.33 -28.39 -26.32
CA LEU A 8 -7.38 -26.94 -26.22
C LEU A 8 -8.83 -26.42 -26.15
N THR A 9 -9.73 -26.97 -26.98
CA THR A 9 -11.15 -26.60 -26.96
C THR A 9 -11.85 -27.01 -25.67
N ALA A 10 -11.49 -28.17 -25.10
CA ALA A 10 -12.01 -28.61 -23.81
C ALA A 10 -11.53 -27.71 -22.66
N ALA A 11 -10.26 -27.28 -22.67
CA ALA A 11 -9.74 -26.33 -21.69
C ALA A 11 -10.43 -24.96 -21.78
N PHE A 12 -10.68 -24.45 -22.99
CA PHE A 12 -11.39 -23.19 -23.20
C PHE A 12 -12.86 -23.25 -22.75
N ALA A 13 -13.53 -24.38 -23.00
CA ALA A 13 -14.91 -24.61 -22.54
C ALA A 13 -15.03 -24.75 -21.01
N LEU A 14 -13.95 -25.13 -20.32
CA LEU A 14 -13.89 -25.23 -18.86
C LEU A 14 -13.46 -23.93 -18.16
N MET A 15 -12.92 -22.94 -18.89
CA MET A 15 -12.53 -21.62 -18.33
C MET A 15 -13.66 -20.92 -17.54
N PRO A 16 -14.92 -20.91 -18.00
CA PRO A 16 -16.00 -20.27 -17.25
C PRO A 16 -16.22 -20.90 -15.87
N VAL A 17 -16.00 -22.22 -15.73
CA VAL A 17 -16.18 -22.92 -14.45
C VAL A 17 -15.16 -22.43 -13.40
N PHE A 18 -13.93 -22.10 -13.81
CA PHE A 18 -12.94 -21.48 -12.94
C PHE A 18 -13.30 -20.02 -12.57
N ALA A 19 -13.93 -19.28 -13.49
CA ALA A 19 -14.44 -17.94 -13.20
C ALA A 19 -15.60 -17.96 -12.18
N PHE A 20 -16.48 -18.96 -12.25
CA PHE A 20 -17.57 -19.15 -11.28
C PHE A 20 -17.09 -19.75 -9.94
N ALA A 21 -15.98 -20.51 -9.93
CA ALA A 21 -15.34 -21.00 -8.70
C ALA A 21 -14.61 -19.89 -7.90
N GLN A 22 -14.37 -18.72 -8.51
CA GLN A 22 -13.77 -17.56 -7.85
C GLN A 22 -14.71 -16.85 -6.86
N ASN A 23 -15.95 -17.32 -6.69
CA ASN A 23 -16.86 -16.79 -5.67
C ASN A 23 -16.52 -17.34 -4.28
N SER A 24 -15.32 -17.03 -3.82
CA SER A 24 -14.84 -17.34 -2.49
C SER A 24 -15.47 -16.34 -1.53
N ASN A 25 -16.56 -16.74 -0.85
CA ASN A 25 -17.08 -15.98 0.30
C ASN A 25 -16.08 -16.09 1.46
N LEU A 26 -14.96 -15.37 1.33
CA LEU A 26 -13.86 -15.26 2.29
C LEU A 26 -14.21 -14.25 3.39
N GLY A 27 -15.46 -14.18 3.83
CA GLY A 27 -15.95 -13.12 4.74
C GLY A 27 -15.07 -12.93 5.98
N TYR A 28 -14.62 -14.02 6.61
CA TYR A 28 -13.73 -13.97 7.77
C TYR A 28 -12.27 -13.63 7.44
N PHE A 29 -11.76 -14.10 6.31
CA PHE A 29 -10.37 -13.82 5.89
C PHE A 29 -10.23 -12.38 5.37
N SER A 30 -11.20 -11.93 4.58
CA SER A 30 -11.30 -10.55 4.10
C SER A 30 -11.55 -9.57 5.24
N SER A 31 -12.36 -9.92 6.26
CA SER A 31 -12.55 -9.06 7.43
C SER A 31 -11.29 -8.97 8.28
N PHE A 32 -10.55 -10.07 8.47
CA PHE A 32 -9.24 -10.03 9.14
C PHE A 32 -8.25 -9.13 8.41
N PHE A 33 -8.10 -9.29 7.08
CA PHE A 33 -7.20 -8.46 6.29
C PHE A 33 -7.62 -6.98 6.27
N ARG A 34 -8.92 -6.69 6.26
CA ARG A 34 -9.44 -5.32 6.38
C ARG A 34 -9.09 -4.72 7.75
N SER A 35 -9.38 -5.42 8.84
CA SER A 35 -9.03 -4.96 10.20
C SER A 35 -7.52 -4.77 10.36
N LEU A 36 -6.70 -5.66 9.80
CA LEU A 36 -5.25 -5.53 9.83
C LEU A 36 -4.79 -4.30 9.04
N SER A 37 -5.34 -4.10 7.84
CA SER A 37 -5.01 -2.94 7.00
C SER A 37 -5.45 -1.63 7.67
N ASP A 38 -6.60 -1.62 8.34
CA ASP A 38 -7.09 -0.46 9.09
C ASP A 38 -6.19 -0.11 10.28
N ILE A 39 -5.70 -1.11 11.02
CA ILE A 39 -4.74 -0.88 12.11
C ILE A 39 -3.42 -0.32 11.55
N ILE A 40 -2.91 -0.91 10.47
CA ILE A 40 -1.66 -0.46 9.86
C ILE A 40 -1.79 0.99 9.38
N ASN A 41 -2.85 1.30 8.63
CA ASN A 41 -3.02 2.60 7.99
C ASN A 41 -3.45 3.71 8.97
N ASN A 42 -4.30 3.41 9.96
CA ASN A 42 -4.83 4.44 10.86
C ASN A 42 -4.01 4.61 12.14
N ILE A 43 -3.23 3.60 12.55
CA ILE A 43 -2.47 3.65 13.81
C ILE A 43 -0.97 3.63 13.52
N LEU A 44 -0.50 2.61 12.80
CA LEU A 44 0.94 2.39 12.62
C LEU A 44 1.60 3.43 11.73
N VAL A 45 0.98 3.77 10.58
CA VAL A 45 1.53 4.75 9.64
C VAL A 45 1.65 6.14 10.30
N PRO A 46 0.60 6.71 10.93
CA PRO A 46 0.72 8.01 11.60
C PRO A 46 1.72 7.99 12.76
N LEU A 47 1.80 6.88 13.50
CA LEU A 47 2.75 6.73 14.61
C LEU A 47 4.20 6.75 14.11
N VAL A 48 4.53 5.96 13.09
CA VAL A 48 5.88 5.92 12.53
C VAL A 48 6.23 7.25 11.85
N PHE A 49 5.27 7.89 11.19
CA PHE A 49 5.48 9.22 10.62
C PHE A 49 5.79 10.26 11.70
N GLY A 50 5.06 10.22 12.82
CA GLY A 50 5.33 11.05 14.00
C GLY A 50 6.72 10.79 14.58
N LEU A 51 7.12 9.53 14.75
CA LEU A 51 8.46 9.16 15.23
C LEU A 51 9.58 9.58 14.25
N ALA A 52 9.37 9.45 12.95
CA ALA A 52 10.31 9.91 11.93
C ALA A 52 10.49 11.43 11.97
N LEU A 53 9.39 12.19 12.15
CA LEU A 53 9.46 13.65 12.34
C LEU A 53 10.22 13.99 13.64
N LEU A 54 9.93 13.29 14.72
CA LEU A 54 10.52 13.55 16.02
C LEU A 54 12.02 13.26 16.03
N THR A 55 12.45 12.16 15.43
CA THR A 55 13.88 11.83 15.26
C THR A 55 14.59 12.78 14.29
N PHE A 56 13.92 13.23 13.23
CA PHE A 56 14.44 14.25 12.32
C PHE A 56 14.67 15.59 13.05
N PHE A 57 13.66 16.12 13.77
CA PHE A 57 13.80 17.34 14.55
C PHE A 57 14.84 17.19 15.66
N TRP A 58 14.89 16.04 16.33
CA TRP A 58 15.92 15.76 17.33
C TRP A 58 17.34 15.80 16.73
N GLY A 59 17.52 15.23 15.53
CA GLY A 59 18.77 15.32 14.78
C GLY A 59 19.14 16.77 14.42
N VAL A 60 18.17 17.58 13.97
CA VAL A 60 18.36 19.01 13.65
C VAL A 60 18.80 19.78 14.90
N LEU A 61 18.06 19.63 16.01
CA LEU A 61 18.38 20.30 17.27
C LEU A 61 19.76 19.87 17.78
N LYS A 62 20.10 18.58 17.72
CA LYS A 62 21.42 18.06 18.10
C LYS A 62 22.53 18.65 17.23
N TYR A 63 22.33 18.72 15.92
CA TYR A 63 23.32 19.23 14.98
C TYR A 63 23.56 20.74 15.10
N PHE A 64 22.52 21.54 15.34
CA PHE A 64 22.61 23.00 15.36
C PHE A 64 22.85 23.58 16.76
N ILE A 65 22.26 23.02 17.82
CA ILE A 65 22.31 23.61 19.18
C ILE A 65 23.39 22.94 20.04
N PHE A 66 23.50 21.62 20.00
CA PHE A 66 24.37 20.87 20.93
C PHE A 66 25.78 20.58 20.39
N SER A 67 26.07 20.95 19.15
CA SER A 67 27.29 20.56 18.46
C SER A 67 28.13 21.76 17.99
N SER A 68 28.08 22.90 18.69
CA SER A 68 28.85 24.09 18.30
C SER A 68 30.36 23.91 18.42
N ASP A 69 30.83 23.09 19.37
CA ASP A 69 32.27 22.91 19.66
C ASP A 69 32.80 21.48 19.48
N ASP A 70 31.94 20.51 19.16
CA ASP A 70 32.31 19.07 19.11
C ASP A 70 31.96 18.44 17.77
N GLU A 71 32.99 18.06 17.01
CA GLU A 71 32.86 17.48 15.67
C GLU A 71 32.16 16.11 15.68
N GLU A 72 32.30 15.36 16.78
CA GLU A 72 31.69 14.05 16.98
C GLU A 72 30.17 14.16 17.14
N LYS A 73 29.69 15.15 17.91
CA LYS A 73 28.25 15.42 18.09
C LYS A 73 27.61 15.91 16.80
N ARG A 74 28.35 16.63 15.95
CA ARG A 74 27.89 17.02 14.60
C ARG A 74 27.69 15.81 13.70
N LYS A 75 28.60 14.83 13.73
CA LYS A 75 28.44 13.59 12.95
C LYS A 75 27.20 12.82 13.41
N GLU A 76 27.00 12.72 14.71
CA GLU A 76 25.85 12.00 15.27
C GLU A 76 24.51 12.69 14.94
N GLY A 77 24.43 14.02 15.06
CA GLY A 77 23.24 14.79 14.69
C GLY A 77 22.89 14.65 13.20
N ARG A 78 23.91 14.66 12.32
CA ARG A 78 23.74 14.41 10.88
C ARG A 78 23.22 13.01 10.59
N GLN A 79 23.75 12.02 11.29
CA GLN A 79 23.32 10.63 11.13
C GLN A 79 21.86 10.44 11.57
N LEU A 80 21.43 11.06 12.67
CA LEU A 80 20.03 11.05 13.11
C LEU A 80 19.08 11.72 12.11
N MET A 81 19.47 12.88 11.55
CA MET A 81 18.70 13.52 10.48
C MET A 81 18.57 12.62 9.26
N LEU A 82 19.66 11.95 8.86
CA LEU A 82 19.66 11.03 7.73
C LEU A 82 18.70 9.85 7.97
N TYR A 83 18.70 9.25 9.15
CA TYR A 83 17.76 8.18 9.48
C TYR A 83 16.30 8.65 9.45
N GLY A 84 16.01 9.86 9.91
CA GLY A 84 14.68 10.46 9.77
C GLY A 84 14.26 10.60 8.30
N ILE A 85 15.14 11.14 7.45
CA ILE A 85 14.90 11.30 6.00
C ILE A 85 14.70 9.94 5.32
N ILE A 86 15.53 8.96 5.61
CA ILE A 86 15.40 7.60 5.06
C ILE A 86 14.03 7.02 5.45
N GLY A 87 13.61 7.20 6.70
CA GLY A 87 12.28 6.81 7.17
C GLY A 87 11.15 7.39 6.31
N PHE A 88 11.21 8.69 5.99
CA PHE A 88 10.22 9.33 5.11
C PHE A 88 10.24 8.78 3.70
N VAL A 89 11.42 8.65 3.11
CA VAL A 89 11.58 8.17 1.73
C VAL A 89 11.01 6.75 1.59
N VAL A 90 11.30 5.86 2.55
CA VAL A 90 10.78 4.49 2.53
C VAL A 90 9.25 4.47 2.62
N MET A 91 8.66 5.27 3.52
CA MET A 91 7.19 5.29 3.65
C MET A 91 6.49 5.82 2.40
N VAL A 92 7.02 6.88 1.79
CA VAL A 92 6.48 7.42 0.54
C VAL A 92 6.71 6.45 -0.62
N ALA A 93 7.86 5.79 -0.68
CA ALA A 93 8.18 4.82 -1.74
C ALA A 93 7.23 3.60 -1.72
N ILE A 94 6.93 3.06 -0.54
CA ILE A 94 5.98 1.93 -0.40
C ILE A 94 4.60 2.33 -0.93
N TRP A 95 4.08 3.48 -0.52
CA TRP A 95 2.77 3.97 -0.99
C TRP A 95 2.77 4.32 -2.48
N GLY A 96 3.87 4.87 -3.00
CA GLY A 96 4.03 5.13 -4.43
C GLY A 96 3.96 3.84 -5.26
N ILE A 97 4.66 2.79 -4.82
CA ILE A 97 4.66 1.49 -5.50
C ILE A 97 3.26 0.85 -5.40
N VAL A 98 2.63 0.85 -4.22
CA VAL A 98 1.26 0.33 -4.04
C VAL A 98 0.27 1.08 -4.94
N GLY A 99 0.38 2.40 -5.05
CA GLY A 99 -0.43 3.22 -5.94
C GLY A 99 -0.24 2.84 -7.41
N VAL A 100 0.99 2.66 -7.88
CA VAL A 100 1.25 2.22 -9.26
C VAL A 100 0.68 0.83 -9.51
N LEU A 101 0.84 -0.10 -8.57
CA LEU A 101 0.39 -1.48 -8.72
C LEU A 101 -1.14 -1.60 -8.72
N THR A 102 -1.82 -0.86 -7.85
CA THR A 102 -3.30 -0.83 -7.78
C THR A 102 -3.92 -0.23 -9.04
N ASN A 103 -3.29 0.80 -9.61
CA ASN A 103 -3.70 1.38 -10.89
C ASN A 103 -3.41 0.43 -12.06
N ALA A 104 -2.22 -0.17 -12.10
CA ALA A 104 -1.82 -1.11 -13.16
C ALA A 104 -2.72 -2.36 -13.22
N LEU A 105 -3.19 -2.83 -12.07
CA LEU A 105 -4.07 -4.00 -11.96
C LEU A 105 -5.57 -3.65 -11.99
N GLY A 106 -5.93 -2.36 -12.03
CA GLY A 106 -7.33 -1.91 -12.03
C GLY A 106 -8.11 -2.23 -10.74
N ILE A 107 -7.42 -2.54 -9.65
CA ILE A 107 -8.00 -2.95 -8.36
C ILE A 107 -8.46 -1.74 -7.53
N GLY A 108 -7.95 -0.54 -7.84
CA GLY A 108 -8.25 0.72 -7.12
C GLY A 108 -9.50 1.47 -7.57
N GLY A 109 -10.30 0.93 -8.48
CA GLY A 109 -11.47 1.62 -9.02
C GLY A 109 -12.69 1.56 -8.10
N ASN A 110 -13.18 2.72 -7.66
CA ASN A 110 -14.57 2.91 -7.24
C ASN A 110 -15.48 2.70 -8.47
N ASN A 111 -15.60 1.47 -8.94
CA ASN A 111 -16.53 1.09 -9.99
C ASN A 111 -17.94 1.08 -9.41
N SER A 112 -18.43 2.26 -9.04
CA SER A 112 -19.84 2.51 -8.82
C SER A 112 -20.51 2.29 -10.15
N VAL A 113 -21.02 1.08 -10.38
CA VAL A 113 -21.92 0.82 -11.51
C VAL A 113 -23.14 1.69 -11.27
N THR A 114 -23.16 2.86 -11.90
CA THR A 114 -24.36 3.69 -11.98
C THR A 114 -25.35 2.89 -12.82
N LEU A 115 -26.28 2.24 -12.13
CA LEU A 115 -27.40 1.58 -12.79
C LEU A 115 -28.16 2.66 -13.57
N PRO A 116 -28.49 2.42 -14.85
CA PRO A 116 -29.26 3.37 -15.63
C PRO A 116 -30.61 3.59 -14.93
N THR A 117 -30.84 4.82 -14.48
CA THR A 117 -32.12 5.22 -13.91
C THR A 117 -33.09 5.55 -15.04
N ILE A 118 -34.31 5.03 -14.92
CA ILE A 118 -35.39 5.36 -15.85
C ILE A 118 -35.85 6.81 -15.54
N PRO A 119 -35.95 7.69 -16.54
CA PRO A 119 -36.51 9.02 -16.34
C PRO A 119 -37.95 8.92 -15.82
N GLY A 120 -38.23 9.48 -14.64
CA GLY A 120 -39.60 9.62 -14.11
C GLY A 120 -39.93 8.83 -12.83
N ALA A 121 -39.00 8.04 -12.27
CA ALA A 121 -39.16 7.51 -10.92
C ALA A 121 -38.82 8.59 -9.89
N ARG A 122 -39.80 9.44 -9.56
CA ARG A 122 -39.85 10.23 -8.33
C ARG A 122 -41.15 9.92 -7.62
#